data_AF-H0EGG3-F1
#
_entry.id   AF-H0EGG3-F1
#
_cell.length_a   1.000
_cell.length_b   1.000
_cell.length_c   1.000
_cell.angle_alpha   90.00
_cell.angle_beta   90.00
_cell.angle_gamma   90.00
#
_symmetry.space_group_name_H-M   'P 1'
#
loop_
_entity.id
_entity.type
_entity.pdbx_description
1 polymer ?
#
loop_
_entity_poly.entity_id
_entity_poly.type
_entity_poly.pdbx_seq_one_letter_code
_entity_poly.pdbx_strand_id
1 'polypeptide(L)'
;MYQACKLVHADLSEYNILYHQKKLFIIDVSQSVEHDHPRSLEFLRMDIKNISDFFRRKAVDVLPEQTIFSFITSYDSPTTDPAMTDHLEQLFADRPEVEDTEQAVADNEVDTQVFRQQYMPQTLDQVYDIERDAEKIGKGQREDLVYRNLLADKVPMSGNEADAEDTIGEEEGSEGESGSGSEGGSEDDESRFEKGTPRGKRFQDRDVKKEHKKAVKEEKREKRKEKMPKHLKKRLEVSERWTVGE
;
A
#
# COMPACT_ATOMS: atom_id res chain seq x y z
N MET A 1 -3.73 7.01 -16.20
CA MET A 1 -2.96 7.76 -15.19
C MET A 1 -2.78 6.94 -13.92
N TYR A 2 -3.86 6.57 -13.20
CA TYR A 2 -3.77 5.75 -11.99
C TYR A 2 -3.12 4.38 -12.22
N GLN A 3 -3.69 3.55 -13.11
CA GLN A 3 -3.22 2.17 -13.26
C GLN A 3 -1.86 2.03 -13.94
N ALA A 4 -1.64 2.74 -15.06
CA ALA A 4 -0.42 2.65 -15.86
C ALA A 4 0.73 3.50 -15.31
N CYS A 5 0.45 4.75 -14.91
CA CYS A 5 1.48 5.69 -14.46
C CYS A 5 1.65 5.70 -12.93
N LYS A 6 0.77 5.04 -12.16
CA LYS A 6 0.77 5.02 -10.69
C LYS A 6 0.65 6.40 -10.05
N LEU A 7 -0.05 7.31 -10.73
CA LEU A 7 -0.22 8.71 -10.33
C LEU A 7 -1.69 9.09 -10.18
N VAL A 8 -1.96 9.93 -9.19
CA VAL A 8 -3.19 10.69 -8.97
C VAL A 8 -2.87 12.16 -9.27
N HIS A 9 -3.75 12.86 -10.00
CA HIS A 9 -3.48 14.26 -10.39
C HIS A 9 -3.58 15.21 -9.21
N ALA A 10 -4.51 14.95 -8.28
CA ALA A 10 -4.73 15.69 -7.03
C ALA A 10 -5.22 17.14 -7.16
N ASP A 11 -5.45 17.59 -8.40
CA ASP A 11 -6.07 18.87 -8.71
C ASP A 11 -6.77 18.80 -10.09
N LEU A 12 -7.36 17.66 -10.43
CA LEU A 12 -8.01 17.50 -11.72
C LEU A 12 -9.34 18.27 -11.72
N SER A 13 -9.50 19.15 -12.71
CA SER A 13 -10.70 19.96 -12.93
C SER A 13 -10.82 20.34 -14.40
N GLU A 14 -11.92 20.97 -14.78
CA GLU A 14 -12.14 21.45 -16.15
C GLU A 14 -11.08 22.47 -16.63
N TYR A 15 -10.39 23.13 -15.70
CA TYR A 15 -9.34 24.10 -16.00
C TYR A 15 -8.04 23.43 -16.46
N ASN A 16 -7.83 22.18 -16.05
CA ASN A 16 -6.60 21.42 -16.30
C ASN A 16 -6.75 20.43 -17.48
N ILE A 17 -7.82 20.57 -18.26
CA ILE A 17 -8.10 19.75 -19.44
C ILE A 17 -8.22 20.64 -20.68
N LEU A 18 -7.30 20.47 -21.62
CA LEU A 18 -7.34 21.12 -22.93
C LEU A 18 -8.05 20.25 -23.95
N TYR A 19 -8.94 20.86 -24.73
CA TYR A 19 -9.59 20.20 -25.86
C TYR A 19 -8.97 20.66 -27.17
N HIS A 20 -8.37 19.74 -27.93
CA HIS A 20 -7.77 20.04 -29.22
C HIS A 20 -7.98 18.90 -30.20
N GLN A 21 -8.51 19.20 -31.39
CA GLN A 21 -8.74 18.21 -32.47
C GLN A 21 -9.50 16.96 -32.02
N LYS A 22 -10.61 17.14 -31.28
CA LYS A 22 -11.43 16.05 -30.73
C LYS A 22 -10.71 15.13 -29.73
N LYS A 23 -9.58 15.58 -29.18
CA LYS A 23 -8.84 14.87 -28.14
C LYS A 23 -8.72 15.74 -26.90
N LEU A 24 -8.72 15.09 -25.74
CA LEU A 24 -8.49 15.70 -24.45
C LEU A 24 -7.01 15.56 -24.09
N PHE A 25 -6.41 16.65 -23.62
CA PHE A 25 -5.04 16.70 -23.13
C PHE A 25 -5.07 17.20 -21.68
N ILE A 26 -4.53 16.38 -20.77
CA ILE A 26 -4.42 16.74 -19.35
C ILE A 26 -3.11 17.50 -19.16
N ILE A 27 -3.18 18.64 -18.48
CA ILE A 27 -2.03 19.52 -18.18
C ILE A 27 -1.93 19.76 -16.68
N ASP A 28 -0.88 20.49 -16.26
CA ASP A 28 -0.61 20.82 -14.86
C ASP A 28 -0.50 19.62 -13.91
N VAL A 29 0.26 18.61 -14.35
CA VAL A 29 0.59 17.43 -13.53
C VAL A 29 1.64 17.72 -12.44
N SER A 30 1.99 18.98 -12.21
CA SER A 30 3.06 19.40 -11.30
C SER A 30 2.79 19.05 -9.84
N GLN A 31 1.50 18.97 -9.46
CA GLN A 31 1.01 18.61 -8.13
C GLN A 31 0.56 17.15 -8.03
N SER A 32 0.77 16.33 -9.08
CA SER A 32 0.40 14.91 -9.05
C SER A 32 1.16 14.17 -7.95
N VAL A 33 0.47 13.25 -7.29
CA VAL A 33 1.05 12.40 -6.24
C VAL A 33 1.07 10.93 -6.66
N GLU A 34 2.04 10.19 -6.14
CA GLU A 34 2.08 8.74 -6.28
C GLU A 34 0.92 8.07 -5.53
N HIS A 35 0.52 6.88 -6.00
CA HIS A 35 -0.56 6.11 -5.39
C HIS A 35 -0.29 5.72 -3.92
N ASP A 36 0.97 5.61 -3.51
CA ASP A 36 1.39 5.28 -2.13
C ASP A 36 1.34 6.48 -1.17
N HIS A 37 0.98 7.67 -1.66
CA HIS A 37 0.84 8.84 -0.81
C HIS A 37 -0.34 8.63 0.16
N PRO A 38 -0.21 8.98 1.47
CA PRO A 38 -1.24 8.72 2.49
C PRO A 38 -2.61 9.34 2.19
N ARG A 39 -2.64 10.36 1.34
CA ARG A 39 -3.87 11.04 0.88
C ARG A 39 -4.18 10.83 -0.61
N SER A 40 -3.52 9.90 -1.30
CA SER A 40 -3.73 9.67 -2.74
C SER A 40 -5.20 9.38 -3.07
N LEU A 41 -5.86 8.53 -2.27
CA LEU A 41 -7.29 8.20 -2.45
C LEU A 41 -8.21 9.39 -2.16
N GLU A 42 -7.88 10.24 -1.18
CA GLU A 42 -8.65 11.46 -0.88
C GLU A 42 -8.58 12.44 -2.05
N PHE A 43 -7.39 12.62 -2.62
CA PHE A 43 -7.16 13.43 -3.80
C PHE A 43 -7.90 12.87 -5.02
N LEU A 44 -7.86 11.55 -5.22
CA LEU A 44 -8.60 10.90 -6.30
C LEU A 44 -10.12 11.12 -6.18
N ARG A 45 -10.67 11.06 -4.96
CA ARG A 45 -12.10 11.38 -4.74
C ARG A 45 -12.42 12.83 -5.09
N MET A 46 -11.53 13.77 -4.75
CA MET A 46 -11.71 15.18 -5.12
C MET A 46 -11.66 15.38 -6.64
N ASP A 47 -10.72 14.73 -7.32
CA ASP A 47 -10.61 14.74 -8.78
C ASP A 47 -11.91 14.22 -9.43
N ILE A 48 -12.43 13.07 -8.96
CA ILE A 48 -13.69 12.48 -9.45
C ILE A 48 -14.87 13.42 -9.23
N LYS A 49 -14.96 14.03 -8.04
CA LYS A 49 -16.02 14.98 -7.71
C LYS A 49 -16.00 16.18 -8.66
N ASN A 50 -14.85 16.83 -8.82
CA ASN A 50 -14.72 18.03 -9.65
C ASN A 50 -15.16 17.76 -11.10
N ILE A 51 -14.74 16.61 -11.65
CA ILE A 51 -15.11 16.20 -13.01
C ILE A 51 -16.59 15.82 -13.11
N SER A 52 -17.12 15.09 -12.14
CA SER A 52 -18.55 14.75 -12.07
C SER A 52 -19.42 16.01 -11.98
N ASP A 53 -19.05 16.98 -11.14
CA ASP A 53 -19.75 18.26 -10.97
C ASP A 53 -19.70 19.11 -12.25
N PHE A 54 -18.59 19.08 -12.99
CA PHE A 54 -18.49 19.74 -14.30
C PHE A 54 -19.47 19.15 -15.32
N PHE A 55 -19.49 17.82 -15.48
CA PHE A 55 -20.37 17.16 -16.45
C PHE A 55 -21.84 17.21 -16.05
N ARG A 56 -22.15 17.11 -14.76
CA ARG A 56 -23.52 17.28 -14.23
C ARG A 56 -24.08 18.67 -14.54
N ARG A 57 -23.26 19.73 -14.42
CA ARG A 57 -23.63 21.10 -14.84
C ARG A 57 -23.91 21.23 -16.34
N LYS A 58 -23.43 20.29 -17.16
CA LYS A 58 -23.66 20.23 -18.62
C LYS A 58 -24.83 19.31 -19.01
N ALA A 59 -25.63 18.85 -18.02
CA ALA A 59 -26.73 17.90 -18.22
C ALA A 59 -26.28 16.57 -18.84
N VAL A 60 -25.06 16.13 -18.52
CA VAL A 60 -24.58 14.78 -18.83
C VAL A 60 -24.94 13.87 -17.66
N ASP A 61 -25.51 12.71 -17.97
CA ASP A 61 -25.73 11.68 -16.96
C ASP A 61 -24.39 11.02 -16.60
N VAL A 62 -24.02 11.13 -15.33
CA VAL A 62 -22.73 10.68 -14.80
C VAL A 62 -22.94 9.50 -13.86
N LEU A 63 -22.01 8.54 -13.90
CA LEU A 63 -22.00 7.42 -12.96
C LEU A 63 -21.80 7.93 -11.52
N PRO A 64 -22.30 7.20 -10.50
CA PRO A 64 -22.02 7.50 -9.10
C PRO A 64 -20.51 7.54 -8.81
N GLU A 65 -20.09 8.43 -7.90
CA GLU A 65 -18.67 8.62 -7.57
C GLU A 65 -18.00 7.34 -7.07
N GLN A 66 -18.75 6.52 -6.32
CA GLN A 66 -18.28 5.23 -5.82
C GLN A 66 -17.99 4.25 -6.95
N THR A 67 -18.85 4.20 -7.98
CA THR A 67 -18.67 3.36 -9.16
C THR A 67 -17.45 3.79 -9.96
N ILE A 68 -17.28 5.10 -10.18
CA ILE A 68 -16.10 5.66 -10.88
C ILE A 68 -14.83 5.35 -10.10
N PHE A 69 -14.83 5.57 -8.78
CA PHE A 69 -13.69 5.29 -7.92
C PHE A 69 -13.31 3.80 -7.94
N SER A 70 -14.32 2.92 -7.83
CA SER A 70 -14.13 1.47 -7.92
C SER A 70 -13.53 1.08 -9.27
N PHE A 71 -14.06 1.61 -10.37
CA PHE A 71 -13.53 1.37 -11.72
C PHE A 71 -12.06 1.81 -11.87
N ILE A 72 -11.69 2.99 -11.37
CA ILE A 72 -10.31 3.49 -11.48
C ILE A 72 -9.34 2.63 -10.65
N THR A 73 -9.76 2.21 -9.45
CA THR A 73 -8.92 1.45 -8.51
C THR A 73 -8.87 -0.05 -8.79
N SER A 74 -9.79 -0.58 -9.61
CA SER A 74 -9.86 -1.99 -9.96
C SER A 74 -8.73 -2.38 -10.92
N TYR A 75 -7.86 -3.31 -10.51
CA TYR A 75 -6.74 -3.78 -11.34
C TYR A 75 -7.16 -4.76 -12.45
N ASP A 76 -8.37 -5.31 -12.37
CA ASP A 76 -8.90 -6.29 -13.32
C ASP A 76 -9.56 -5.65 -14.55
N SER A 77 -9.78 -4.32 -14.52
CA SER A 77 -10.44 -3.62 -15.61
C SER A 77 -9.49 -3.42 -16.81
N PRO A 78 -9.97 -3.61 -18.05
CA PRO A 78 -9.17 -3.38 -19.24
C PRO A 78 -8.78 -1.91 -19.37
N THR A 79 -7.48 -1.65 -19.61
CA THR A 79 -6.91 -0.29 -19.75
C THR A 79 -6.78 0.19 -21.20
N THR A 80 -7.14 -0.65 -22.17
CA THR A 80 -6.96 -0.40 -23.60
C THR A 80 -8.32 -0.34 -24.30
N ASP A 81 -8.52 0.65 -25.17
CA ASP A 81 -9.65 0.69 -26.10
C ASP A 81 -9.51 -0.43 -27.14
N PRO A 82 -10.55 -1.25 -27.42
CA PRO A 82 -11.98 -1.05 -27.16
C PRO A 82 -12.54 -1.74 -25.89
N ALA A 83 -11.78 -2.60 -25.21
CA ALA A 83 -12.32 -3.36 -24.08
C ALA A 83 -12.72 -2.47 -22.90
N MET A 84 -12.05 -1.33 -22.72
CA MET A 84 -12.43 -0.32 -21.72
C MET A 84 -13.82 0.27 -22.00
N THR A 85 -14.13 0.61 -23.26
CA THR A 85 -15.43 1.18 -23.61
C THR A 85 -16.56 0.19 -23.37
N ASP A 86 -16.35 -1.07 -23.73
CA ASP A 86 -17.36 -2.13 -23.51
C ASP A 86 -17.65 -2.34 -22.02
N HIS A 87 -16.62 -2.29 -21.17
CA HIS A 87 -16.80 -2.40 -19.72
C HIS A 87 -17.52 -1.18 -19.13
N LEU A 88 -17.23 0.03 -19.63
CA LEU A 88 -17.97 1.23 -19.23
C LEU A 88 -19.44 1.15 -19.64
N GLU A 89 -19.74 0.67 -20.85
CA GLU A 89 -21.12 0.45 -21.30
C GLU A 89 -21.87 -0.54 -20.39
N GLN A 90 -21.22 -1.62 -19.96
CA GLN A 90 -21.78 -2.55 -18.98
C GLN A 90 -22.07 -1.86 -17.63
N LEU A 91 -21.14 -1.05 -17.11
CA LEU A 91 -21.35 -0.31 -15.86
C LEU A 91 -22.51 0.68 -15.95
N PHE A 92 -22.75 1.28 -17.12
CA PHE A 92 -23.92 2.12 -17.36
C PHE A 92 -25.21 1.30 -17.46
N ALA A 93 -25.17 0.10 -18.02
CA ALA A 93 -26.33 -0.78 -18.15
C ALA A 93 -26.76 -1.42 -16.81
N ASP A 94 -25.78 -1.78 -15.97
CA ASP A 94 -26.01 -2.38 -14.65
C ASP A 94 -26.41 -1.35 -13.58
N ARG A 95 -26.34 -0.06 -13.92
CA ARG A 95 -26.71 1.01 -13.01
C ARG A 95 -28.19 0.85 -12.62
N PRO A 96 -28.52 0.80 -11.31
CA PRO A 96 -29.91 0.78 -10.90
C PRO A 96 -30.60 2.05 -11.38
N GLU A 97 -31.83 1.91 -11.89
CA GLU A 97 -32.67 3.06 -12.21
C GLU A 97 -32.84 3.88 -10.92
N VAL A 98 -32.31 5.10 -10.93
CA VAL A 98 -32.51 6.02 -9.82
C VAL A 98 -33.94 6.49 -9.91
N GLU A 99 -34.78 6.13 -8.94
CA GLU A 99 -36.10 6.72 -8.85
C GLU A 99 -35.95 8.23 -8.65
N ASP A 100 -36.56 9.05 -9.52
CA ASP A 100 -36.52 10.53 -9.44
C ASP A 100 -37.37 11.09 -8.26
N THR A 101 -37.55 10.32 -7.20
CA THR A 101 -38.21 10.80 -5.99
C THR A 101 -37.24 11.71 -5.22
N GLU A 102 -37.77 12.80 -4.65
CA GLU A 102 -36.95 13.75 -3.86
C GLU A 102 -36.19 13.04 -2.72
N GLN A 103 -36.78 11.98 -2.17
CA GLN A 103 -36.18 11.14 -1.13
C GLN A 103 -34.99 10.34 -1.65
N ALA A 104 -35.13 9.63 -2.76
CA ALA A 104 -34.03 8.83 -3.31
C ALA A 104 -32.84 9.72 -3.72
N VAL A 105 -33.09 10.94 -4.23
CA VAL A 105 -32.03 11.89 -4.55
C VAL A 105 -31.31 12.37 -3.28
N ALA A 106 -32.06 12.65 -2.21
CA ALA A 106 -31.48 13.03 -0.93
C ALA A 106 -30.63 11.91 -0.32
N ASP A 107 -31.13 10.67 -0.34
CA ASP A 107 -30.42 9.51 0.19
C ASP A 107 -29.11 9.25 -0.58
N ASN A 108 -29.14 9.31 -1.91
CA ASN A 108 -27.93 9.18 -2.74
C ASN A 108 -26.88 10.27 -2.46
N GLU A 109 -27.30 11.52 -2.20
CA GLU A 109 -26.38 12.60 -1.86
C GLU A 109 -25.76 12.37 -0.48
N VAL A 110 -26.55 11.88 0.49
CA VAL A 110 -26.05 11.49 1.82
C VAL A 110 -25.01 10.37 1.69
N ASP A 111 -25.30 9.31 0.93
CA ASP A 111 -24.37 8.20 0.71
C ASP A 111 -23.08 8.66 0.02
N THR A 112 -23.20 9.56 -0.95
CA THR A 112 -22.04 10.18 -1.61
C THR A 112 -21.22 10.99 -0.62
N GLN A 113 -21.87 11.75 0.27
CA GLN A 113 -21.18 12.53 1.28
C GLN A 113 -20.49 11.66 2.34
N VAL A 114 -21.14 10.58 2.78
CA VAL A 114 -20.56 9.58 3.68
C VAL A 114 -19.31 8.99 3.03
N PHE A 115 -19.39 8.58 1.77
CA PHE A 115 -18.25 8.05 1.02
C PHE A 115 -17.07 9.03 0.96
N ARG A 116 -17.33 10.32 0.72
CA ARG A 116 -16.28 11.36 0.66
C ARG A 116 -15.56 11.54 2.00
N GLN A 117 -16.29 11.48 3.12
CA GLN A 117 -15.74 11.72 4.47
C GLN A 117 -15.14 10.47 5.12
N GLN A 118 -15.52 9.28 4.65
CA GLN A 118 -15.08 8.02 5.23
C GLN A 118 -13.59 7.79 5.01
N TYR A 119 -12.86 7.55 6.11
CA TYR A 119 -11.46 7.13 6.05
C TYR A 119 -11.36 5.74 5.41
N MET A 120 -10.57 5.64 4.33
CA MET A 120 -10.32 4.39 3.61
C MET A 120 -8.84 4.04 3.75
N PRO A 121 -8.50 3.00 4.55
CA PRO A 121 -7.11 2.59 4.71
C PRO A 121 -6.57 2.06 3.37
N GLN A 122 -5.32 2.37 3.07
CA GLN A 122 -4.63 1.89 1.86
C GLN A 122 -3.87 0.59 2.10
N THR A 123 -3.38 0.40 3.33
CA THR A 123 -2.73 -0.83 3.76
C THR A 123 -3.46 -1.40 4.96
N LEU A 124 -3.37 -2.73 5.15
CA LEU A 124 -3.98 -3.39 6.30
C LEU A 124 -3.44 -2.85 7.63
N ASP A 125 -2.20 -2.36 7.65
CA ASP A 125 -1.58 -1.72 8.83
C ASP A 125 -2.29 -0.42 9.28
N GLN A 126 -3.03 0.24 8.37
CA GLN A 126 -3.76 1.47 8.65
C GLN A 126 -5.16 1.22 9.22
N VAL A 127 -5.59 -0.05 9.30
CA VAL A 127 -6.88 -0.43 9.86
C VAL A 127 -6.79 -0.39 11.39
N TYR A 128 -7.54 0.53 12.01
CA TYR A 128 -7.52 0.72 13.47
C TYR A 128 -8.24 -0.40 14.24
N ASP A 129 -9.39 -0.86 13.74
CA ASP A 129 -10.32 -1.73 14.48
C ASP A 129 -10.41 -3.13 13.86
N ILE A 130 -9.29 -3.86 13.82
CA ILE A 130 -9.20 -5.18 13.18
C ILE A 130 -10.19 -6.18 13.82
N GLU A 131 -10.33 -6.17 15.14
CA GLU A 131 -11.18 -7.13 15.87
C GLU A 131 -12.66 -6.99 15.50
N ARG A 132 -13.18 -5.75 15.50
CA ARG A 132 -14.58 -5.47 15.14
C ARG A 132 -14.88 -5.85 13.70
N ASP A 133 -13.96 -5.53 12.80
CA ASP A 133 -14.17 -5.77 11.38
C ASP A 133 -13.99 -7.28 11.06
N ALA A 134 -13.17 -8.01 11.82
CA ALA A 134 -13.11 -9.48 11.76
C ALA A 134 -14.42 -10.15 12.18
N GLU A 135 -15.12 -9.64 13.21
CA GLU A 135 -16.45 -10.15 13.57
C GLU A 135 -17.48 -9.95 12.45
N LYS A 136 -17.42 -8.83 11.73
CA LYS A 136 -18.30 -8.57 10.58
C LYS A 136 -18.03 -9.56 9.45
N ILE A 137 -16.77 -9.84 9.18
CA ILE A 137 -16.37 -10.88 8.21
C ILE A 137 -16.91 -12.25 8.66
N GLY A 138 -16.78 -12.59 9.94
CA GLY A 138 -17.32 -13.83 10.51
C GLY A 138 -18.85 -13.93 10.42
N LYS A 139 -19.56 -12.79 10.45
CA LYS A 139 -21.02 -12.69 10.21
C LYS A 139 -21.41 -12.68 8.73
N GLY A 140 -20.45 -12.78 7.81
CA GLY A 140 -20.68 -12.76 6.36
C GLY A 140 -20.84 -11.36 5.75
N GLN A 141 -20.62 -10.29 6.53
CA GLN A 141 -20.72 -8.89 6.10
C GLN A 141 -19.37 -8.37 5.55
N ARG A 142 -18.74 -9.12 4.63
CA ARG A 142 -17.48 -8.70 3.99
C ARG A 142 -17.66 -7.46 3.12
N GLU A 143 -18.78 -7.41 2.39
CA GLU A 143 -19.05 -6.34 1.41
C GLU A 143 -19.29 -4.98 2.07
N ASP A 144 -19.65 -4.95 3.36
CA ASP A 144 -19.82 -3.72 4.13
C ASP A 144 -18.48 -3.06 4.53
N LEU A 145 -17.35 -3.73 4.28
CA LEU A 145 -16.03 -3.18 4.58
C LEU A 145 -15.52 -2.28 3.47
N VAL A 146 -15.15 -1.06 3.86
CA VAL A 146 -14.59 -0.02 3.00
C VAL A 146 -13.35 -0.48 2.23
N TYR A 147 -12.54 -1.32 2.87
CA TYR A 147 -11.28 -1.82 2.34
C TYR A 147 -11.39 -3.27 1.84
N ARG A 148 -12.57 -3.70 1.39
CA ARG A 148 -12.79 -5.06 0.85
C ARG A 148 -11.76 -5.45 -0.22
N ASN A 149 -11.34 -4.48 -1.04
CA ASN A 149 -10.39 -4.68 -2.13
C ASN A 149 -8.96 -4.97 -1.62
N LEU A 150 -8.64 -4.64 -0.36
CA LEU A 150 -7.37 -5.01 0.28
C LEU A 150 -7.40 -6.43 0.88
N LEU A 151 -8.60 -6.98 1.11
CA LEU A 151 -8.77 -8.32 1.64
C LEU A 151 -8.59 -9.31 0.48
N ALA A 152 -7.68 -10.28 0.68
CA ALA A 152 -7.53 -11.37 -0.28
C ALA A 152 -8.84 -12.15 -0.44
N ASP A 153 -9.22 -12.47 -1.68
CA ASP A 153 -10.45 -13.19 -2.02
C ASP A 153 -10.55 -14.61 -1.48
N LYS A 154 -9.46 -15.15 -0.92
CA LYS A 154 -9.41 -16.49 -0.34
C LYS A 154 -8.64 -16.47 0.98
N VAL A 155 -9.35 -16.22 2.06
CA VAL A 155 -8.99 -16.88 3.32
C VAL A 155 -9.84 -18.15 3.36
N PRO A 156 -9.27 -19.36 3.20
CA PRO A 156 -10.02 -20.56 3.47
C PRO A 156 -10.37 -20.54 4.95
N MET A 157 -11.63 -20.21 5.26
CA MET A 157 -12.19 -20.39 6.58
C MET A 157 -12.26 -21.90 6.83
N SER A 158 -11.15 -22.47 7.31
CA SER A 158 -11.14 -23.79 7.92
C SER A 158 -11.91 -23.66 9.23
N GLY A 159 -13.18 -24.06 9.19
CA GLY A 159 -13.97 -24.24 10.40
C GLY A 159 -13.35 -25.31 11.29
N ASN A 160 -13.12 -24.98 12.55
CA ASN A 160 -13.62 -25.79 13.66
C ASN A 160 -13.58 -25.00 14.98
N GLU A 161 -14.62 -25.23 15.76
CA GLU A 161 -14.79 -24.75 17.13
C GLU A 161 -13.71 -25.31 18.06
N ALA A 162 -13.35 -24.49 19.06
CA ALA A 162 -12.83 -24.85 20.38
C ALA A 162 -11.92 -26.10 20.50
N ASP A 163 -10.60 -25.91 20.63
CA ASP A 163 -9.86 -26.33 21.82
C ASP A 163 -8.38 -25.90 21.79
N ALA A 164 -7.89 -25.63 23.00
CA ALA A 164 -6.52 -25.80 23.50
C ALA A 164 -5.36 -24.92 22.98
N GLU A 165 -4.64 -24.42 23.99
CA GLU A 165 -3.36 -23.75 23.97
C GLU A 165 -2.23 -24.50 23.26
N ASP A 166 -1.19 -23.72 22.94
CA ASP A 166 0.23 -24.08 22.93
C ASP A 166 0.64 -25.28 22.08
N THR A 167 1.33 -25.03 20.95
CA THR A 167 2.43 -25.89 20.48
C THR A 167 3.28 -25.14 19.45
N ILE A 168 4.49 -24.82 19.88
CA ILE A 168 5.70 -24.64 19.06
C ILE A 168 5.84 -25.74 18.01
N GLY A 169 6.18 -25.38 16.78
CA GLY A 169 6.57 -26.33 15.73
C GLY A 169 7.57 -25.70 14.77
N GLU A 170 8.85 -25.89 15.09
CA GLU A 170 9.98 -25.82 14.15
C GLU A 170 9.93 -26.98 13.13
N GLU A 171 10.87 -26.90 12.17
CA GLU A 171 11.34 -27.87 11.17
C GLU A 171 10.77 -27.68 9.74
N GLU A 172 11.55 -27.31 8.70
CA GLU A 172 12.90 -27.67 8.19
C GLU A 172 12.81 -28.60 6.96
N GLY A 173 13.61 -28.24 5.94
CA GLY A 173 14.04 -29.09 4.83
C GLY A 173 13.15 -29.08 3.56
N SER A 174 13.67 -29.05 2.33
CA SER A 174 15.05 -29.09 1.85
C SER A 174 15.05 -28.93 0.31
N GLU A 175 15.97 -28.09 -0.16
CA GLU A 175 16.78 -28.19 -1.39
C GLU A 175 16.20 -28.32 -2.82
N GLY A 176 16.78 -27.48 -3.69
CA GLY A 176 16.84 -27.62 -5.14
C GLY A 176 17.94 -26.70 -5.69
N GLU A 177 19.17 -27.22 -5.79
CA GLU A 177 20.39 -26.52 -6.20
C GLU A 177 20.64 -26.58 -7.73
N SER A 178 21.61 -25.76 -8.18
CA SER A 178 22.31 -25.64 -9.48
C SER A 178 21.71 -24.66 -10.51
N GLY A 179 22.44 -23.73 -11.13
CA GLY A 179 23.83 -23.27 -10.98
C GLY A 179 24.28 -22.36 -12.15
N SER A 180 25.10 -21.35 -11.83
CA SER A 180 26.20 -20.74 -12.63
C SER A 180 26.01 -19.52 -13.58
N GLY A 181 26.83 -18.48 -13.33
CA GLY A 181 27.35 -17.44 -14.27
C GLY A 181 27.02 -15.96 -13.92
N SER A 182 27.80 -15.18 -13.13
CA SER A 182 29.03 -14.39 -13.47
C SER A 182 28.71 -13.17 -14.39
N GLU A 183 28.98 -11.86 -14.16
CA GLU A 183 29.83 -11.02 -13.27
C GLU A 183 29.26 -9.58 -13.11
N GLY A 184 29.77 -8.79 -12.15
CA GLY A 184 29.76 -7.31 -12.20
C GLY A 184 29.69 -6.60 -10.83
N GLY A 185 30.81 -6.06 -10.34
CA GLY A 185 31.03 -5.67 -8.94
C GLY A 185 30.51 -4.30 -8.45
N SER A 186 30.41 -4.17 -7.13
CA SER A 186 30.94 -3.06 -6.31
C SER A 186 30.77 -3.39 -4.82
N GLU A 187 31.85 -3.30 -4.06
CA GLU A 187 31.87 -3.54 -2.61
C GLU A 187 31.35 -2.29 -1.88
N ASP A 188 30.17 -2.38 -1.27
CA ASP A 188 29.67 -1.36 -0.35
C ASP A 188 29.33 -1.98 1.02
N ASP A 189 29.73 -1.27 2.06
CA ASP A 189 29.91 -1.67 3.46
C ASP A 189 28.59 -2.12 4.14
N GLU A 190 28.37 -3.45 4.22
CA GLU A 190 27.20 -4.09 4.84
C GLU A 190 27.22 -4.08 6.38
N SER A 191 27.31 -2.90 6.99
CA SER A 191 27.02 -2.74 8.43
C SER A 191 26.01 -1.65 8.76
N ARG A 192 25.33 -1.10 7.75
CA ARG A 192 24.37 0.00 7.90
C ARG A 192 22.89 -0.43 8.04
N PHE A 193 22.56 -1.72 7.84
CA PHE A 193 21.17 -2.17 7.71
C PHE A 193 20.71 -3.29 8.66
N GLU A 194 21.38 -3.51 9.80
CA GLU A 194 20.72 -4.19 10.92
C GLU A 194 19.67 -3.25 11.52
N LYS A 195 18.43 -3.35 11.06
CA LYS A 195 17.25 -2.72 11.69
C LYS A 195 17.14 -3.25 13.12
N GLY A 196 17.72 -2.52 14.08
CA GLY A 196 17.57 -2.80 15.50
C GLY A 196 16.10 -2.84 15.90
N THR A 197 15.81 -3.64 16.93
CA THR A 197 14.45 -3.81 17.47
C THR A 197 13.80 -2.46 17.84
N PRO A 198 12.46 -2.34 17.70
CA PRO A 198 11.75 -1.07 17.84
C PRO A 198 12.05 -0.38 19.17
N ARG A 199 12.44 0.91 19.14
CA ARG A 199 12.68 1.72 20.35
C ARG A 199 11.36 2.12 21.00
N GLY A 200 10.78 1.21 21.76
CA GLY A 200 9.54 1.42 22.51
C GLY A 200 9.61 0.86 23.93
N LYS A 201 10.54 1.32 24.77
CA LYS A 201 10.61 0.96 26.20
C LYS A 201 10.14 2.15 27.03
N ARG A 202 8.82 2.37 27.11
CA ARG A 202 8.24 3.44 27.94
C ARG A 202 8.09 3.09 29.42
N PHE A 203 8.30 1.83 29.81
CA PHE A 203 8.33 1.42 31.22
C PHE A 203 9.38 0.34 31.45
N GLN A 204 10.64 0.74 31.65
CA GLN A 204 11.65 -0.16 32.23
C GLN A 204 12.20 0.47 33.50
N ASP A 205 12.21 -0.31 34.58
CA ASP A 205 12.79 0.11 35.85
C ASP A 205 14.24 0.53 35.68
N ARG A 206 14.61 1.56 36.44
CA ARG A 206 15.91 2.26 36.32
C ARG A 206 17.11 1.32 36.48
N ASP A 207 16.91 0.17 37.11
CA ASP A 207 17.95 -0.80 37.42
C ASP A 207 18.16 -1.83 36.28
N VAL A 208 17.10 -2.30 35.61
CA VAL A 208 17.19 -3.16 34.42
C VAL A 208 17.98 -2.48 33.28
N LYS A 209 17.81 -1.15 33.14
CA LYS A 209 18.56 -0.34 32.17
C LYS A 209 20.05 -0.22 32.50
N LYS A 210 20.42 -0.20 33.78
CA LYS A 210 21.83 -0.16 34.21
C LYS A 210 22.50 -1.51 33.95
N GLU A 211 21.80 -2.60 34.25
CA GLU A 211 22.30 -3.97 34.05
C GLU A 211 22.55 -4.25 32.57
N HIS A 212 21.59 -3.92 31.69
CA HIS A 212 21.77 -4.05 30.25
C HIS A 212 22.95 -3.20 29.73
N LYS A 213 23.10 -1.96 30.23
CA LYS A 213 24.24 -1.09 29.87
C LYS A 213 25.57 -1.64 30.36
N LYS A 214 25.59 -2.38 31.48
CA LYS A 214 26.78 -3.04 32.02
C LYS A 214 27.12 -4.27 31.17
N ALA A 215 26.14 -5.11 30.85
CA ALA A 215 26.30 -6.29 29.99
C ALA A 215 26.86 -5.92 28.61
N VAL A 216 26.28 -4.94 27.93
CA VAL A 216 26.78 -4.46 26.61
C VAL A 216 28.21 -3.91 26.70
N LYS A 217 28.60 -3.31 27.82
CA LYS A 217 29.98 -2.82 28.02
C LYS A 217 30.96 -3.96 28.25
N GLU A 218 30.55 -5.00 28.96
CA GLU A 218 31.36 -6.19 29.22
C GLU A 218 31.58 -7.00 27.95
N GLU A 219 30.52 -7.27 27.20
CA GLU A 219 30.59 -7.94 25.90
C GLU A 219 31.47 -7.16 24.90
N LYS A 220 31.33 -5.84 24.80
CA LYS A 220 32.22 -5.00 23.98
C LYS A 220 33.66 -4.99 24.47
N ARG A 221 33.91 -5.18 25.77
CA ARG A 221 35.25 -5.28 26.33
C ARG A 221 35.89 -6.61 25.97
N GLU A 222 35.12 -7.71 25.96
CA GLU A 222 35.57 -9.03 25.51
C GLU A 222 35.85 -9.05 24.01
N LYS A 223 34.93 -8.54 23.19
CA LYS A 223 35.13 -8.41 21.73
C LYS A 223 36.34 -7.52 21.36
N ARG A 224 36.75 -6.60 22.24
CA ARG A 224 37.98 -5.80 22.06
C ARG A 224 39.26 -6.56 22.40
N LYS A 225 39.20 -7.60 23.23
CA LYS A 225 40.37 -8.47 23.54
C LYS A 225 40.70 -9.37 22.34
N GLU A 226 39.68 -9.86 21.64
CA GLU A 226 39.83 -10.73 20.46
C GLU A 226 40.09 -9.97 19.16
N LYS A 227 39.93 -8.64 19.17
CA LYS A 227 40.08 -7.83 17.96
C LYS A 227 41.53 -7.84 17.47
N MET A 228 41.70 -8.19 16.20
CA MET A 228 42.98 -8.13 15.50
C MET A 228 43.62 -6.72 15.62
N PRO A 229 44.93 -6.64 15.98
CA PRO A 229 45.66 -5.38 16.02
C PRO A 229 45.53 -4.59 14.71
N LYS A 230 45.27 -3.28 14.83
CA LYS A 230 45.00 -2.38 13.68
C LYS A 230 46.09 -2.41 12.61
N HIS A 231 47.35 -2.57 13.00
CA HIS A 231 48.48 -2.63 12.06
C HIS A 231 48.49 -3.92 11.23
N LEU A 232 48.01 -5.04 11.78
CA LEU A 232 47.88 -6.30 11.06
C LEU A 232 46.71 -6.25 10.07
N LYS A 233 45.55 -5.70 10.51
CA LYS A 233 44.40 -5.48 9.62
C LYS A 233 44.76 -4.60 8.41
N LYS A 234 45.46 -3.48 8.64
CA LYS A 234 45.93 -2.61 7.56
C LYS A 234 46.90 -3.30 6.60
N ARG A 235 47.76 -4.18 7.10
CA ARG A 235 48.71 -4.92 6.25
C ARG A 235 47.99 -5.96 5.39
N LEU A 236 46.98 -6.64 5.93
CA LEU A 236 46.12 -7.56 5.17
C LEU A 236 45.32 -6.81 4.10
N GLU A 237 44.66 -5.70 4.44
CA GLU A 237 43.93 -4.88 3.46
C GLU A 237 44.82 -4.30 2.35
N VAL A 238 46.09 -4.01 2.65
CA VAL A 238 47.06 -3.60 1.62
C VAL A 238 47.49 -4.81 0.80
N SER A 239 47.77 -5.96 1.42
CA SER A 239 48.12 -7.19 0.71
C SER A 239 47.02 -7.66 -0.24
N GLU A 240 45.76 -7.72 0.23
CA GLU A 240 44.59 -8.15 -0.54
C GLU A 240 44.35 -7.23 -1.74
N ARG A 241 44.53 -5.93 -1.56
CA ARG A 241 44.39 -4.94 -2.64
C ARG A 241 45.48 -5.02 -3.71
N TRP A 242 46.62 -5.65 -3.42
CA TRP A 242 47.68 -5.91 -4.41
C TRP A 242 47.52 -7.27 -5.09
N THR A 243 46.83 -8.23 -4.49
CA THR A 243 46.60 -9.57 -5.08
C THR A 243 45.39 -9.64 -6.01
N VAL A 244 44.47 -8.67 -5.99
CA VAL A 244 43.29 -8.61 -6.87
C VAL A 244 43.56 -7.77 -8.15
N GLY A 245 44.79 -7.26 -8.31
CA GLY A 245 45.19 -6.36 -9.40
C GLY A 245 46.14 -6.94 -10.46
N GLU A 246 46.37 -8.25 -10.48
CA GLU A 246 47.06 -9.00 -11.56
C GLU A 246 46.11 -10.05 -12.15
#